data_AF-A0A6J4TUY3-F1
#
_entry.id   AF-A0A6J4TUY3-F1
#
_cell.length_a   1.000
_cell.length_b   1.000
_cell.length_c   1.000
_cell.angle_alpha   90.00
_cell.angle_beta   90.00
_cell.angle_gamma   90.00
#
_symmetry.space_group_name_H-M   'P 1'
#
loop_
_entity.id
_entity.type
_entity.pdbx_description
1 polymer ?
#
loop_
_entity_poly.entity_id
_entity_poly.type
_entity_poly.pdbx_seq_one_letter_code
_entity_poly.pdbx_strand_id
1 'polypeptide(L)'
;MKYLINIFVIVLLILIAFSCKKTSFIDSPDALSSFSTDTLHFDTVFTTTGSVTRSFKIFNQNDQKLRLSQIRLMGGPSSPYKINVDGTPGVSFSEIELEPHDSVYVFVSVTINPNAANLPFIVEDSILVNYNGNNKYLQLQAFGRNARFLQNQRVTADSIWNNDLPFVILGGLSVDSNVTLTINKGCKIYCHADAPFIVNGTLRTNGEMFDSTKVLFRGDRLDPVYSDLPAAWPGIYFTASSI
;
A
#
# COMPACT_ATOMS: atom_id res chain seq x y z
N MET A 1 -0.27 45.49 49.24
CA MET A 1 -0.77 44.85 48.00
C MET A 1 0.14 45.09 46.78
N LYS A 2 0.53 46.34 46.44
CA LYS A 2 1.41 46.61 45.27
C LYS A 2 2.77 45.86 45.31
N TYR A 3 3.41 45.77 46.47
CA TYR A 3 4.69 45.04 46.61
C TYR A 3 4.56 43.52 46.42
N LEU A 4 3.44 42.93 46.84
CA LEU A 4 3.15 41.49 46.65
C LEU A 4 2.92 41.15 45.17
N ILE A 5 2.27 42.05 44.42
CA ILE A 5 2.07 41.90 42.97
C ILE A 5 3.41 41.95 42.23
N ASN A 6 4.30 42.88 42.58
CA ASN A 6 5.62 42.97 41.96
C ASN A 6 6.50 41.74 42.25
N ILE A 7 6.45 41.19 43.47
CA ILE A 7 7.17 39.95 43.82
C ILE A 7 6.62 38.77 43.00
N PHE A 8 5.30 38.65 42.86
CA PHE A 8 4.69 37.59 42.07
C PHE A 8 5.10 37.67 40.58
N VAL A 9 5.12 38.87 40.00
CA VAL A 9 5.57 39.08 38.62
C VAL A 9 7.04 38.71 38.42
N ILE A 10 7.92 39.05 39.38
CA ILE A 10 9.34 38.70 39.32
C ILE A 10 9.56 37.18 39.43
N VAL A 11 8.85 36.51 40.34
CA VAL A 11 8.91 35.03 40.48
C VAL A 11 8.39 34.34 39.22
N LEU A 12 7.31 34.85 38.62
CA LEU A 12 6.79 34.34 37.35
C LEU A 12 7.79 34.53 36.20
N LEU A 13 8.47 35.69 36.13
CA LEU A 13 9.51 35.96 35.14
C LEU A 13 10.74 35.04 35.30
N ILE A 14 11.12 34.73 36.54
CA ILE A 14 12.21 33.80 36.85
C ILE A 14 11.82 32.36 36.45
N LEU A 15 10.58 31.94 36.71
CA LEU A 15 10.09 30.62 36.32
C LEU A 15 10.09 30.42 34.79
N ILE A 16 9.77 31.46 34.02
CA ILE A 16 9.82 31.43 32.55
C ILE A 16 11.27 31.37 32.04
N ALA A 17 12.22 32.01 32.72
CA ALA A 17 13.64 32.04 32.34
C ALA A 17 14.37 30.69 32.51
N PHE A 18 13.85 29.77 33.34
CA PHE A 18 14.42 28.42 33.52
C PHE A 18 13.85 27.36 32.56
N SER A 19 13.00 27.73 31.60
CA SER A 19 12.38 26.76 30.68
C SER A 19 13.30 26.26 29.56
N CYS A 20 14.58 26.66 29.52
CA CYS A 20 15.54 26.20 28.52
C CYS A 20 16.22 24.88 28.95
N LYS A 21 15.54 23.75 28.79
CA LYS A 21 16.25 22.45 28.73
C LYS A 21 16.93 22.34 27.37
N LYS A 22 18.27 22.28 27.34
CA LYS A 22 18.97 21.79 26.15
C LYS A 22 18.60 20.31 25.98
N THR A 23 17.88 19.97 24.93
CA THR A 23 17.59 18.59 24.54
C THR A 23 18.87 17.98 23.97
N SER A 24 19.57 17.17 24.76
CA SER A 24 20.68 16.34 24.30
C SER A 24 20.18 15.07 23.61
N PHE A 25 21.08 14.39 22.91
CA PHE A 25 20.83 13.04 22.41
C PHE A 25 20.90 12.02 23.55
N ILE A 26 20.06 11.00 23.47
CA ILE A 26 20.25 9.76 24.22
C ILE A 26 21.16 8.84 23.41
N ASP A 27 22.33 8.50 23.96
CA ASP A 27 23.31 7.61 23.31
C ASP A 27 23.36 6.23 23.98
N SER A 28 22.59 6.02 25.06
CA SER A 28 22.53 4.74 25.76
C SER A 28 21.89 3.64 24.89
N PRO A 29 22.42 2.40 24.92
CA PRO A 29 21.72 1.24 24.38
C PRO A 29 20.33 1.00 24.99
N ASP A 30 20.05 1.54 26.17
CA ASP A 30 18.73 1.40 26.82
C ASP A 30 17.65 2.32 26.23
N ALA A 31 17.99 3.11 25.21
CA ALA A 31 17.04 3.99 24.54
C ALA A 31 15.84 3.22 23.97
N LEU A 32 14.65 3.80 24.11
CA LEU A 32 13.40 3.17 23.70
C LEU A 32 12.89 3.74 22.36
N SER A 33 12.72 2.85 21.39
CA SER A 33 12.05 3.14 20.12
C SER A 33 10.97 2.09 19.87
N SER A 34 9.84 2.47 19.27
CA SER A 34 8.75 1.54 18.96
C SER A 34 8.17 1.80 17.59
N PHE A 35 7.48 0.81 17.03
CA PHE A 35 6.75 0.95 15.78
C PHE A 35 5.25 1.06 16.05
N SER A 36 4.52 1.75 15.18
CA SER A 36 3.05 1.78 15.25
C SER A 36 2.38 0.43 14.95
N THR A 37 3.13 -0.51 14.37
CA THR A 37 2.71 -1.88 14.03
C THR A 37 3.96 -2.76 13.95
N ASP A 38 3.81 -4.07 14.15
CA ASP A 38 4.92 -5.01 14.05
C ASP A 38 5.13 -5.52 12.61
N THR A 39 4.05 -5.56 11.84
CA THR A 39 4.02 -6.03 10.44
C THR A 39 3.16 -5.11 9.58
N LEU A 40 3.61 -4.86 8.36
CA LEU A 40 2.78 -4.30 7.29
C LEU A 40 2.37 -5.40 6.32
N HIS A 41 1.08 -5.70 6.33
CA HIS A 41 0.46 -6.61 5.37
C HIS A 41 -0.06 -5.84 4.16
N PHE A 42 0.17 -6.41 2.97
CA PHE A 42 -0.45 -6.03 1.72
C PHE A 42 -1.26 -7.22 1.25
N ASP A 43 -2.53 -6.99 0.92
CA ASP A 43 -3.46 -8.05 0.54
C ASP A 43 -3.15 -8.54 -0.89
N THR A 44 -4.17 -8.93 -1.66
CA THR A 44 -3.94 -9.42 -3.02
C THR A 44 -3.35 -8.31 -3.90
N VAL A 45 -2.06 -8.41 -4.19
CA VAL A 45 -1.34 -7.51 -5.10
C VAL A 45 -1.18 -8.23 -6.43
N PHE A 46 -1.85 -7.70 -7.46
CA PHE A 46 -1.61 -8.14 -8.83
C PHE A 46 -0.19 -7.76 -9.25
N THR A 47 0.48 -8.69 -9.92
CA THR A 47 1.82 -8.42 -10.46
C THR A 47 1.77 -7.23 -11.43
N THR A 48 2.86 -6.50 -11.64
CA THR A 48 2.96 -5.29 -12.52
C THR A 48 2.16 -4.03 -12.13
N THR A 49 1.02 -4.10 -11.44
CA THR A 49 0.17 -2.91 -11.15
C THR A 49 0.62 -2.12 -9.92
N GLY A 50 1.37 -2.75 -9.02
CA GLY A 50 1.80 -2.15 -7.76
C GLY A 50 0.66 -2.08 -6.72
N SER A 51 1.00 -1.94 -5.44
CA SER A 51 0.04 -1.87 -4.35
C SER A 51 -0.43 -0.44 -4.04
N VAL A 52 -1.40 -0.31 -3.14
CA VAL A 52 -1.55 0.92 -2.34
C VAL A 52 -0.26 1.24 -1.59
N THR A 53 -0.08 2.51 -1.22
CA THR A 53 0.93 2.88 -0.22
C THR A 53 0.34 2.69 1.18
N ARG A 54 1.05 1.95 2.04
CA ARG A 54 0.78 1.86 3.48
C ARG A 54 1.87 2.60 4.24
N SER A 55 1.64 2.92 5.50
CA SER A 55 2.62 3.61 6.33
C SER A 55 2.65 3.06 7.74
N PHE A 56 3.81 3.16 8.36
CA PHE A 56 3.97 2.99 9.81
C PHE A 56 4.79 4.16 10.36
N LYS A 57 4.80 4.29 11.68
CA LYS A 57 5.60 5.27 12.39
C LYS A 57 6.69 4.59 13.22
N ILE A 58 7.83 5.26 13.33
CA ILE A 58 8.88 4.96 14.32
C ILE A 58 8.79 6.06 15.38
N PHE A 59 8.56 5.68 16.63
CA PHE A 59 8.42 6.61 17.76
C PHE A 59 9.69 6.63 18.61
N ASN A 60 10.10 7.84 19.00
CA ASN A 60 11.03 8.05 20.10
C ASN A 60 10.23 8.11 21.42
N GLN A 61 10.42 7.13 22.30
CA GLN A 61 9.71 7.09 23.60
C GLN A 61 10.49 7.77 24.74
N ASN A 62 11.63 8.39 24.42
CA ASN A 62 12.53 8.98 25.41
C ASN A 62 12.24 10.49 25.58
N ASP A 63 12.62 11.03 26.73
CA ASP A 63 12.58 12.49 27.02
C ASP A 63 13.72 13.28 26.36
N GLN A 64 14.56 12.62 25.57
CA GLN A 64 15.73 13.15 24.88
C GLN A 64 15.64 12.87 23.39
N LYS A 65 16.40 13.61 22.56
CA LYS A 65 16.45 13.36 21.12
C LYS A 65 17.02 11.96 20.87
N LEU A 66 16.43 11.22 19.95
CA LEU A 66 16.94 9.94 19.52
C LEU A 66 17.44 10.05 18.08
N ARG A 67 18.62 9.50 17.82
CA ARG A 67 19.16 9.40 16.46
C ARG A 67 19.03 7.96 15.97
N LEU A 68 18.30 7.79 14.88
CA LEU A 68 18.29 6.56 14.11
C LEU A 68 19.51 6.59 13.19
N SER A 69 20.55 5.84 13.54
CA SER A 69 21.76 5.71 12.73
C SER A 69 21.45 5.13 11.35
N GLN A 70 20.46 4.22 11.26
CA GLN A 70 20.04 3.68 9.97
C GLN A 70 18.57 3.26 9.92
N ILE A 71 17.91 3.57 8.81
CA ILE A 71 16.67 2.91 8.37
C ILE A 71 16.98 2.26 7.01
N ARG A 72 16.80 0.95 6.88
CA ARG A 72 17.21 0.22 5.67
C ARG A 72 16.20 -0.85 5.28
N LEU A 73 15.83 -0.86 4.00
CA LEU A 73 15.14 -1.99 3.38
C LEU A 73 16.13 -3.14 3.16
N MET A 74 15.89 -4.30 3.76
CA MET A 74 16.88 -5.37 3.81
C MET A 74 17.14 -6.01 2.44
N GLY A 75 16.10 -6.20 1.61
CA GLY A 75 16.24 -6.59 0.21
C GLY A 75 16.92 -5.54 -0.69
N GLY A 76 17.12 -4.32 -0.19
CA GLY A 76 17.81 -3.24 -0.91
C GLY A 76 17.15 -2.92 -2.26
N PRO A 77 17.94 -2.59 -3.30
CA PRO A 77 17.41 -2.29 -4.63
C PRO A 77 16.69 -3.45 -5.33
N SER A 78 16.96 -4.69 -4.91
CA SER A 78 16.32 -5.89 -5.45
C SER A 78 14.98 -6.22 -4.78
N SER A 79 14.64 -5.51 -3.71
CA SER A 79 13.38 -5.70 -3.02
C SER A 79 12.20 -5.33 -3.94
N PRO A 80 11.11 -6.13 -3.95
CA PRO A 80 9.87 -5.70 -4.59
C PRO A 80 9.19 -4.55 -3.83
N TYR A 81 9.63 -4.28 -2.59
CA TYR A 81 9.15 -3.16 -1.79
C TYR A 81 9.92 -1.88 -2.12
N LYS A 82 9.23 -0.74 -2.02
CA LYS A 82 9.81 0.60 -2.09
C LYS A 82 9.42 1.34 -0.83
N ILE A 83 10.40 2.01 -0.23
CA ILE A 83 10.18 2.79 0.99
C ILE A 83 10.51 4.26 0.78
N ASN A 84 9.84 5.09 1.55
CA ASN A 84 10.07 6.52 1.65
C ASN A 84 10.02 6.90 3.13
N VAL A 85 11.05 7.59 3.61
CA VAL A 85 11.16 8.07 4.99
C VAL A 85 10.99 9.57 4.98
N ASP A 86 9.92 10.04 5.61
CA ASP A 86 9.57 11.47 5.74
C ASP A 86 9.64 12.28 4.45
N GLY A 87 9.11 11.73 3.37
CA GLY A 87 9.09 12.35 2.04
C GLY A 87 10.31 12.01 1.18
N THR A 88 11.38 11.44 1.74
CA THR A 88 12.57 11.05 0.98
C THR A 88 12.50 9.59 0.53
N PRO A 89 12.47 9.29 -0.79
CA PRO A 89 12.50 7.91 -1.28
C PRO A 89 13.93 7.33 -1.27
N GLY A 90 14.05 6.02 -1.07
CA GLY A 90 15.35 5.36 -1.00
C GLY A 90 15.25 3.95 -0.44
N VAL A 91 16.39 3.26 -0.33
CA VAL A 91 16.48 1.92 0.29
C VAL A 91 17.30 1.91 1.57
N SER A 92 18.01 3.01 1.86
CA SER A 92 18.77 3.22 3.09
C SER A 92 18.82 4.70 3.40
N PHE A 93 18.64 5.04 4.68
CA PHE A 93 18.63 6.38 5.23
C PHE A 93 19.47 6.36 6.49
N SER A 94 20.17 7.45 6.78
CA SER A 94 21.10 7.55 7.91
C SER A 94 20.90 8.84 8.66
N GLU A 95 21.26 8.84 9.93
CA GLU A 95 21.27 10.04 10.78
C GLU A 95 19.90 10.74 10.86
N ILE A 96 18.81 9.95 10.94
CA ILE A 96 17.45 10.49 11.11
C ILE A 96 17.25 10.86 12.58
N GLU A 97 17.00 12.14 12.85
CA GLU A 97 16.82 12.66 14.20
C GLU A 97 15.33 12.72 14.56
N LEU A 98 14.99 12.23 15.75
CA LEU A 98 13.65 12.28 16.33
C LEU A 98 13.66 13.14 17.59
N GLU A 99 12.76 14.11 17.67
CA GLU A 99 12.55 14.88 18.89
C GLU A 99 11.98 14.00 20.02
N PRO A 100 12.09 14.42 21.29
CA PRO A 100 11.47 13.72 22.41
C PRO A 100 9.98 13.50 22.18
N HIS A 101 9.51 12.26 22.39
CA HIS A 101 8.10 11.86 22.20
C HIS A 101 7.54 12.07 20.80
N ASP A 102 8.40 12.26 19.80
CA ASP A 102 8.01 12.45 18.41
C ASP A 102 8.17 11.18 17.57
N SER A 103 7.77 11.25 16.31
CA SER A 103 7.75 10.13 15.38
C SER A 103 8.10 10.53 13.96
N VAL A 104 8.61 9.58 13.19
CA VAL A 104 8.79 9.73 11.75
C VAL A 104 7.89 8.77 10.99
N TYR A 105 7.36 9.23 9.85
CA TYR A 105 6.62 8.38 8.92
C TYR A 105 7.54 7.60 8.00
N VAL A 106 7.20 6.33 7.80
CA VAL A 106 7.78 5.50 6.75
C VAL A 106 6.64 4.96 5.89
N PHE A 107 6.65 5.36 4.62
CA PHE A 107 5.71 4.92 3.60
C PHE A 107 6.29 3.73 2.85
N VAL A 108 5.46 2.74 2.58
CA VAL A 108 5.84 1.48 1.95
C VAL A 108 4.84 1.14 0.86
N SER A 109 5.35 0.77 -0.31
CA SER A 109 4.58 0.22 -1.42
C SER A 109 5.29 -1.01 -1.96
N VAL A 110 4.58 -1.90 -2.66
CA VAL A 110 5.16 -3.10 -3.27
C VAL A 110 4.79 -3.17 -4.74
N THR A 111 5.73 -3.58 -5.58
CA THR A 111 5.49 -3.89 -6.99
C THR A 111 6.10 -5.25 -7.28
N ILE A 112 5.25 -6.23 -7.55
CA ILE A 112 5.66 -7.62 -7.71
C ILE A 112 5.85 -7.92 -9.20
N ASN A 113 7.01 -8.43 -9.57
CA ASN A 113 7.25 -8.92 -10.91
C ASN A 113 6.52 -10.26 -11.13
N PRO A 114 5.90 -10.47 -12.30
CA PRO A 114 5.31 -11.75 -12.65
C PRO A 114 6.33 -12.89 -12.56
N ASN A 115 5.84 -14.06 -12.14
CA ASN A 115 6.58 -15.32 -12.19
C ASN A 115 5.73 -16.38 -12.92
N ALA A 116 6.25 -17.60 -13.06
CA ALA A 116 5.54 -18.69 -13.72
C ALA A 116 4.44 -19.35 -12.84
N ALA A 117 4.23 -18.90 -11.60
CA ALA A 117 3.30 -19.54 -10.69
C ALA A 117 1.84 -19.12 -10.97
N ASN A 118 0.94 -20.07 -11.18
CA ASN A 118 -0.49 -19.73 -11.35
C ASN A 118 -1.22 -19.48 -10.02
N LEU A 119 -0.65 -19.96 -8.91
CA LEU A 119 -1.21 -19.82 -7.57
C LEU A 119 -0.72 -18.55 -6.89
N PRO A 120 -1.52 -17.96 -5.97
CA PRO A 120 -1.04 -16.91 -5.10
C PRO A 120 0.21 -17.32 -4.31
N PHE A 121 1.09 -16.38 -4.05
CA PHE A 121 2.35 -16.59 -3.34
C PHE A 121 2.61 -15.45 -2.35
N ILE A 122 3.46 -15.72 -1.36
CA ILE A 122 3.83 -14.73 -0.34
C ILE A 122 5.15 -14.08 -0.75
N VAL A 123 5.22 -12.75 -0.63
CA VAL A 123 6.42 -11.95 -0.85
C VAL A 123 6.77 -11.26 0.47
N GLU A 124 8.00 -11.46 0.94
CA GLU A 124 8.43 -11.00 2.26
C GLU A 124 9.72 -10.18 2.16
N ASP A 125 9.85 -9.18 3.04
CA ASP A 125 11.08 -8.44 3.30
C ASP A 125 10.99 -7.83 4.70
N SER A 126 12.00 -7.10 5.14
CA SER A 126 11.99 -6.36 6.39
C SER A 126 12.67 -5.00 6.27
N ILE A 127 12.28 -4.09 7.16
CA ILE A 127 12.94 -2.80 7.32
C ILE A 127 13.72 -2.83 8.64
N LEU A 128 15.04 -2.74 8.56
CA LEU A 128 15.92 -2.54 9.70
C LEU A 128 15.85 -1.09 10.17
N VAL A 129 15.72 -0.90 11.48
CA VAL A 129 15.93 0.37 12.17
C VAL A 129 17.03 0.16 13.21
N ASN A 130 18.15 0.87 13.03
CA ASN A 130 19.30 0.86 13.92
C ASN A 130 19.38 2.18 14.70
N TYR A 131 19.67 2.10 16.00
CA TYR A 131 19.91 3.24 16.88
C TYR A 131 20.69 2.78 18.12
N ASN A 132 21.73 3.51 18.56
CA ASN A 132 22.52 3.22 19.76
C ASN A 132 22.97 1.74 19.90
N GLY A 133 23.28 1.07 18.79
CA GLY A 133 23.66 -0.35 18.76
C GLY A 133 22.48 -1.33 18.77
N ASN A 134 21.25 -0.87 18.95
CA ASN A 134 20.03 -1.70 18.86
C ASN A 134 19.61 -1.90 17.41
N ASN A 135 19.14 -3.10 17.10
CA ASN A 135 18.51 -3.43 15.82
C ASN A 135 17.06 -3.84 16.04
N LYS A 136 16.13 -3.17 15.35
CA LYS A 136 14.71 -3.55 15.28
C LYS A 136 14.31 -3.78 13.82
N TYR A 137 13.41 -4.73 13.61
CA TYR A 137 12.96 -5.10 12.27
C TYR A 137 11.44 -5.01 12.19
N LEU A 138 10.95 -4.20 11.26
CA LEU A 138 9.55 -4.25 10.85
C LEU A 138 9.40 -5.29 9.74
N GLN A 139 8.41 -6.18 9.87
CA GLN A 139 8.14 -7.20 8.86
C GLN A 139 7.23 -6.64 7.75
N LEU A 140 7.54 -7.00 6.50
CA LEU A 140 6.73 -6.69 5.33
C LEU A 140 6.23 -7.99 4.70
N GLN A 141 4.92 -8.09 4.45
CA GLN A 141 4.33 -9.27 3.83
C GLN A 141 3.26 -8.89 2.81
N ALA A 142 3.33 -9.46 1.61
CA ALA A 142 2.38 -9.23 0.54
C ALA A 142 1.89 -10.53 -0.09
N PHE A 143 0.60 -10.61 -0.40
CA PHE A 143 0.03 -11.74 -1.14
C PHE A 143 0.03 -11.45 -2.64
N GLY A 144 1.07 -11.92 -3.33
CA GLY A 144 1.20 -11.79 -4.79
C GLY A 144 0.26 -12.73 -5.54
N ARG A 145 -0.36 -12.25 -6.61
CA ARG A 145 -1.18 -13.06 -7.52
C ARG A 145 -0.95 -12.68 -8.97
N ASN A 146 -0.60 -13.65 -9.81
CA ASN A 146 -0.53 -13.41 -11.25
C ASN A 146 -1.91 -13.21 -11.87
N ALA A 147 -1.95 -12.44 -12.96
CA ALA A 147 -3.15 -12.13 -13.72
C ALA A 147 -2.86 -12.02 -15.22
N ARG A 148 -3.91 -12.09 -16.03
CA ARG A 148 -3.90 -11.72 -17.43
C ARG A 148 -4.24 -10.24 -17.55
N PHE A 149 -3.24 -9.43 -17.89
CA PHE A 149 -3.43 -7.99 -18.08
C PHE A 149 -3.91 -7.70 -19.50
N LEU A 150 -5.00 -6.94 -19.59
CA LEU A 150 -5.62 -6.50 -20.84
C LEU A 150 -5.62 -4.98 -20.85
N GLN A 151 -4.73 -4.37 -21.65
CA GLN A 151 -4.58 -2.92 -21.73
C GLN A 151 -5.24 -2.38 -22.99
N ASN A 152 -6.25 -1.51 -22.84
CA ASN A 152 -7.01 -0.94 -23.96
C ASN A 152 -7.48 -2.01 -24.96
N GLN A 153 -7.96 -3.15 -24.44
CA GLN A 153 -8.19 -4.33 -25.24
C GLN A 153 -9.44 -4.19 -26.12
N ARG A 154 -9.31 -4.56 -27.38
CA ARG A 154 -10.44 -4.74 -28.30
C ARG A 154 -10.59 -6.22 -28.63
N VAL A 155 -11.76 -6.79 -28.36
CA VAL A 155 -12.10 -8.18 -28.70
C VAL A 155 -12.73 -8.16 -30.09
N THR A 156 -11.94 -8.48 -31.11
CA THR A 156 -12.28 -8.36 -32.54
C THR A 156 -12.74 -9.68 -33.16
N ALA A 157 -12.70 -10.78 -32.41
CA ALA A 157 -13.10 -12.11 -32.84
C ALA A 157 -13.68 -12.89 -31.65
N ASP A 158 -14.52 -13.88 -31.95
CA ASP A 158 -15.12 -14.73 -30.92
C ASP A 158 -14.04 -15.31 -30.02
N SER A 159 -14.25 -15.20 -28.71
CA SER A 159 -13.25 -15.59 -27.72
C SER A 159 -13.89 -16.18 -26.48
N ILE A 160 -13.13 -17.06 -25.83
CA ILE A 160 -13.54 -17.76 -24.61
C ILE A 160 -12.52 -17.46 -23.52
N TRP A 161 -13.00 -16.96 -22.40
CA TRP A 161 -12.21 -16.73 -21.20
C TRP A 161 -12.48 -17.84 -20.19
N ASN A 162 -11.40 -18.46 -19.72
CA ASN A 162 -11.40 -19.54 -18.73
C ASN A 162 -10.74 -19.08 -17.43
N ASN A 163 -11.06 -19.77 -16.33
CA ASN A 163 -10.60 -19.46 -14.98
C ASN A 163 -9.18 -20.01 -14.70
N ASP A 164 -8.23 -19.77 -15.62
CA ASP A 164 -6.83 -20.16 -15.42
C ASP A 164 -6.11 -19.13 -14.54
N LEU A 165 -6.35 -17.84 -14.83
CA LEU A 165 -5.83 -16.69 -14.12
C LEU A 165 -6.92 -15.61 -14.07
N PRO A 166 -6.93 -14.76 -13.03
CA PRO A 166 -7.78 -13.59 -13.03
C PRO A 166 -7.43 -12.66 -14.20
N PHE A 167 -8.43 -11.96 -14.73
CA PHE A 167 -8.24 -10.92 -15.74
C PHE A 167 -8.18 -9.56 -15.06
N VAL A 168 -7.21 -8.73 -15.43
CA VAL A 168 -7.08 -7.34 -14.96
C VAL A 168 -7.14 -6.44 -16.18
N ILE A 169 -8.18 -5.62 -16.28
CA ILE A 169 -8.41 -4.70 -17.38
C ILE A 169 -7.88 -3.32 -16.97
N LEU A 170 -6.92 -2.82 -17.74
CA LEU A 170 -6.31 -1.50 -17.56
C LEU A 170 -6.72 -0.60 -18.73
N GLY A 171 -7.28 0.58 -18.44
CA GLY A 171 -8.00 1.35 -19.46
C GLY A 171 -9.20 0.59 -20.01
N GLY A 172 -9.72 0.98 -21.17
CA GLY A 172 -10.97 0.40 -21.69
C GLY A 172 -10.86 -1.05 -22.18
N LEU A 173 -11.96 -1.79 -22.12
CA LEU A 173 -12.16 -3.00 -22.93
C LEU A 173 -13.39 -2.84 -23.79
N SER A 174 -13.30 -3.25 -25.06
CA SER A 174 -14.44 -3.27 -25.98
C SER A 174 -14.62 -4.64 -26.62
N VAL A 175 -15.87 -5.11 -26.71
CA VAL A 175 -16.27 -6.26 -27.54
C VAL A 175 -16.89 -5.72 -28.82
N ASP A 176 -16.33 -6.07 -29.98
CA ASP A 176 -16.81 -5.55 -31.26
C ASP A 176 -18.21 -6.04 -31.63
N SER A 177 -18.87 -5.30 -32.53
CA SER A 177 -20.15 -5.73 -33.10
C SER A 177 -20.01 -7.06 -33.84
N ASN A 178 -21.03 -7.92 -33.74
CA ASN A 178 -21.05 -9.29 -34.26
C ASN A 178 -19.97 -10.23 -33.68
N VAL A 179 -19.33 -9.86 -32.58
CA VAL A 179 -18.37 -10.69 -31.86
C VAL A 179 -18.97 -11.15 -30.53
N THR A 180 -18.75 -12.42 -30.20
CA THR A 180 -19.14 -13.01 -28.91
C THR A 180 -17.93 -13.20 -28.00
N LEU A 181 -17.93 -12.53 -26.87
CA LEU A 181 -17.06 -12.86 -25.74
C LEU A 181 -17.79 -13.78 -24.77
N THR A 182 -17.30 -15.01 -24.62
CA THR A 182 -17.82 -15.98 -23.66
C THR A 182 -16.92 -16.05 -22.43
N ILE A 183 -17.47 -15.82 -21.24
CA ILE A 183 -16.77 -15.91 -19.97
C ILE A 183 -17.30 -17.13 -19.21
N ASN A 184 -16.43 -18.12 -19.01
CA ASN A 184 -16.79 -19.35 -18.33
C ASN A 184 -16.81 -19.20 -16.81
N LYS A 185 -17.48 -20.13 -16.14
CA LYS A 185 -17.66 -20.15 -14.68
C LYS A 185 -16.35 -19.98 -13.91
N GLY A 186 -16.44 -19.30 -12.77
CA GLY A 186 -15.33 -19.06 -11.85
C GLY A 186 -14.37 -17.95 -12.28
N CYS A 187 -14.48 -17.39 -13.49
CA CYS A 187 -13.62 -16.29 -13.93
C CYS A 187 -13.76 -15.07 -13.01
N LYS A 188 -12.63 -14.46 -12.67
CA LYS A 188 -12.56 -13.22 -11.90
C LYS A 188 -11.99 -12.12 -12.79
N ILE A 189 -12.79 -11.10 -13.05
CA ILE A 189 -12.48 -9.95 -13.88
C ILE A 189 -12.39 -8.74 -12.96
N TYR A 190 -11.24 -8.10 -12.99
CA TYR A 190 -10.91 -6.92 -12.21
C TYR A 190 -10.71 -5.76 -13.19
N CYS A 191 -11.41 -4.65 -12.96
CA CYS A 191 -11.35 -3.47 -13.81
C CYS A 191 -10.66 -2.34 -13.05
N HIS A 192 -9.73 -1.64 -13.69
CA HIS A 192 -9.17 -0.42 -13.14
C HIS A 192 -10.23 0.69 -13.02
N ALA A 193 -9.93 1.73 -12.23
CA ALA A 193 -10.84 2.86 -12.02
C ALA A 193 -11.19 3.62 -13.31
N ASP A 194 -10.34 3.53 -14.34
CA ASP A 194 -10.51 4.16 -15.66
C ASP A 194 -10.94 3.17 -16.76
N ALA A 195 -11.36 1.95 -16.38
CA ALA A 195 -11.56 0.84 -17.29
C ALA A 195 -13.03 0.50 -17.56
N PRO A 196 -13.72 1.19 -18.50
CA PRO A 196 -15.05 0.80 -18.90
C PRO A 196 -15.02 -0.51 -19.69
N PHE A 197 -16.01 -1.37 -19.44
CA PHE A 197 -16.23 -2.57 -20.24
C PHE A 197 -17.39 -2.31 -21.21
N ILE A 198 -17.07 -2.04 -22.47
CA ILE A 198 -18.03 -1.67 -23.51
C ILE A 198 -18.36 -2.89 -24.36
N VAL A 199 -19.63 -3.23 -24.48
CA VAL A 199 -20.10 -4.36 -25.29
C VAL A 199 -20.82 -3.79 -26.51
N ASN A 200 -20.22 -3.93 -27.70
CA ASN A 200 -20.90 -3.63 -28.97
C ASN A 200 -21.46 -4.88 -29.64
N GLY A 201 -20.96 -6.07 -29.29
CA GLY A 201 -21.48 -7.38 -29.73
C GLY A 201 -22.21 -8.10 -28.61
N THR A 202 -21.81 -9.34 -28.32
CA THR A 202 -22.44 -10.21 -27.33
C THR A 202 -21.46 -10.54 -26.20
N LEU A 203 -21.91 -10.35 -24.95
CA LEU A 203 -21.22 -10.83 -23.76
C LEU A 203 -22.01 -12.00 -23.16
N ARG A 204 -21.44 -13.21 -23.19
CA ARG A 204 -22.05 -14.42 -22.63
C ARG A 204 -21.32 -14.84 -21.37
N THR A 205 -21.97 -14.74 -20.20
CA THR A 205 -21.39 -15.16 -18.92
C THR A 205 -22.03 -16.45 -18.42
N ASN A 206 -21.25 -17.52 -18.31
CA ASN A 206 -21.71 -18.85 -17.88
C ASN A 206 -21.46 -19.09 -16.38
N GLY A 207 -21.67 -18.08 -15.53
CA GLY A 207 -21.47 -18.19 -14.08
C GLY A 207 -22.61 -18.90 -13.35
N GLU A 208 -22.33 -19.50 -12.20
CA GLU A 208 -23.31 -20.15 -11.31
C GLU A 208 -23.33 -19.49 -9.92
N MET A 209 -24.18 -19.97 -8.99
CA MET A 209 -24.43 -19.32 -7.70
C MET A 209 -23.28 -19.40 -6.67
N PHE A 210 -22.37 -20.37 -6.79
CA PHE A 210 -21.33 -20.61 -5.78
C PHE A 210 -20.11 -19.73 -6.01
N ASP A 211 -19.39 -19.36 -4.94
CA ASP A 211 -18.19 -18.52 -5.06
C ASP A 211 -17.09 -19.10 -5.97
N SER A 212 -17.01 -20.42 -6.08
CA SER A 212 -16.07 -21.10 -6.97
C SER A 212 -16.50 -21.11 -8.44
N THR A 213 -17.78 -20.88 -8.72
CA THR A 213 -18.36 -20.99 -10.06
C THR A 213 -19.02 -19.70 -10.56
N LYS A 214 -19.19 -18.67 -9.71
CA LYS A 214 -19.67 -17.36 -10.15
C LYS A 214 -18.64 -16.66 -11.03
N VAL A 215 -19.11 -15.91 -12.01
CA VAL A 215 -18.29 -14.94 -12.74
C VAL A 215 -18.32 -13.63 -11.95
N LEU A 216 -17.15 -13.14 -11.56
CA LEU A 216 -17.02 -11.95 -10.72
C LEU A 216 -16.49 -10.78 -11.56
N PHE A 217 -17.16 -9.63 -11.48
CA PHE A 217 -16.67 -8.33 -11.97
C PHE A 217 -16.55 -7.37 -10.79
N ARG A 218 -15.39 -6.73 -10.60
CA ARG A 218 -15.17 -5.71 -9.57
C ARG A 218 -13.97 -4.82 -9.87
N GLY A 219 -13.72 -3.82 -9.04
CA GLY A 219 -12.49 -3.02 -9.10
C GLY A 219 -11.24 -3.85 -8.79
N ASP A 220 -10.09 -3.49 -9.37
CA ASP A 220 -8.79 -4.14 -9.17
C ASP A 220 -8.08 -3.75 -7.85
N ARG A 221 -8.60 -2.75 -7.13
CA ARG A 221 -8.16 -2.35 -5.79
C ARG A 221 -8.84 -3.22 -4.73
N LEU A 222 -8.09 -4.21 -4.22
CA LEU A 222 -8.60 -5.24 -3.30
C LEU A 222 -8.30 -4.99 -1.83
N ASP A 223 -7.58 -3.92 -1.51
CA ASP A 223 -7.30 -3.53 -0.14
C ASP A 223 -8.61 -3.17 0.62
N PRO A 224 -8.71 -3.44 1.93
CA PRO A 224 -9.94 -3.31 2.71
C PRO A 224 -10.65 -1.95 2.64
N VAL A 225 -9.91 -0.86 2.43
CA VAL A 225 -10.48 0.49 2.32
C VAL A 225 -11.14 0.73 0.96
N TYR A 226 -10.68 0.02 -0.08
CA TYR A 226 -11.10 0.23 -1.47
C TYR A 226 -12.01 -0.87 -1.99
N SER A 227 -11.94 -2.08 -1.41
CA SER A 227 -12.58 -3.29 -1.92
C SER A 227 -14.09 -3.14 -2.12
N ASP A 228 -14.74 -2.39 -1.24
CA ASP A 228 -16.20 -2.25 -1.19
C ASP A 228 -16.66 -0.81 -1.51
N LEU A 229 -15.76 0.01 -2.08
CA LEU A 229 -16.13 1.36 -2.50
C LEU A 229 -17.09 1.30 -3.71
N PRO A 230 -18.24 1.99 -3.65
CA PRO A 230 -19.10 2.15 -4.81
C PRO A 230 -18.34 2.92 -5.90
N ALA A 231 -18.65 2.61 -7.17
CA ALA A 231 -18.02 3.24 -8.33
C ALA A 231 -16.48 3.14 -8.36
N ALA A 232 -15.91 2.09 -7.75
CA ALA A 232 -14.46 1.80 -7.84
C ALA A 232 -13.98 1.51 -9.29
N TRP A 233 -14.90 1.30 -10.22
CA TRP A 233 -14.65 1.13 -11.65
C TRP A 233 -15.90 1.57 -12.45
N PRO A 234 -15.78 1.89 -13.76
CA PRO A 234 -16.87 2.50 -14.52
C PRO A 234 -18.09 1.61 -14.74
N GLY A 235 -17.94 0.27 -14.77
CA GLY A 235 -19.03 -0.67 -15.01
C GLY A 235 -19.03 -1.29 -16.42
N ILE A 236 -20.08 -2.09 -16.68
CA ILE A 236 -20.32 -2.74 -17.97
C ILE A 236 -21.41 -1.97 -18.72
N TYR A 237 -21.12 -1.59 -19.96
CA TYR A 237 -22.00 -0.80 -20.81
C TYR A 237 -22.36 -1.60 -22.05
N PHE A 238 -23.64 -1.93 -22.18
CA PHE A 238 -24.20 -2.45 -23.42
C PHE A 238 -24.64 -1.28 -24.30
N THR A 239 -24.27 -1.32 -25.57
CA THR A 239 -24.61 -0.27 -26.54
C THR A 239 -25.84 -0.68 -27.37
N ALA A 240 -26.33 0.23 -28.21
CA ALA A 240 -27.46 -0.07 -29.09
C ALA A 240 -27.19 -1.20 -30.10
N SER A 241 -25.92 -1.54 -30.37
CA SER A 241 -25.55 -2.65 -31.24
C SER A 241 -25.40 -3.98 -30.52
N SER A 242 -25.49 -4.00 -29.18
CA SER A 242 -25.39 -5.24 -28.41
C SER A 242 -26.54 -6.20 -28.72
N ILE A 243 -26.24 -7.50 -28.73
CA ILE A 243 -27.19 -8.59 -28.99
C ILE A 243 -27.10 -9.61 -27.86
#